data_AF-A0A0K2SWN5-F1
#
_entry.id   AF-A0A0K2SWN5-F1
#
_cell.length_a   1.000
_cell.length_b   1.000
_cell.length_c   1.000
_cell.angle_alpha   90.00
_cell.angle_beta   90.00
_cell.angle_gamma   90.00
#
_symmetry.space_group_name_H-M   'P 1'
#
loop_
_entity.id
_entity.type
_entity.pdbx_description
1 polymer ?
#
loop_
_entity_poly.entity_id
_entity_poly.type
_entity_poly.pdbx_seq_one_letter_code
_entity_poly.pdbx_strand_id
1 'polypeptide(L)'
;MLKSLTSSIAKHKENNGLIMELKFCILREIGRNICKAINARRFKMYLAHPDKKDELLEFDPMSSTDEQSVKCHNIFNGVFDAFFDEYLDNTTSKMFNGNSDISYGKIRGTKEDDSVLIHSILCSDYKNIEGFLEFKKPKIDGSFSDMDEALVDSYLVWGELSIHYSDMCFNLERQNDLSHFL
;
A
#
# COMPACT_ATOMS: atom_id res chain seq x y z
N MET A 1 7.48 19.66 2.17
CA MET A 1 6.92 18.33 1.89
C MET A 1 7.61 17.23 2.69
N LEU A 2 8.93 16.99 2.55
CA LEU A 2 9.65 15.98 3.36
C LEU A 2 9.54 16.19 4.88
N LYS A 3 9.62 17.45 5.35
CA LYS A 3 9.63 17.81 6.79
C LYS A 3 8.43 17.30 7.61
N SER A 4 7.26 17.13 7.00
CA SER A 4 6.03 16.69 7.69
C SER A 4 6.01 15.17 7.86
N LEU A 5 6.33 14.43 6.78
CA LEU A 5 6.49 12.98 6.81
C LEU A 5 7.61 12.56 7.77
N THR A 6 8.75 13.25 7.70
CA THR A 6 9.88 13.01 8.60
C THR A 6 9.50 13.23 10.06
N SER A 7 8.54 14.10 10.41
CA SER A 7 8.18 14.31 11.83
C SER A 7 7.29 13.19 12.40
N SER A 8 6.41 12.61 11.58
CA SER A 8 5.58 11.45 11.96
C SER A 8 6.38 10.16 11.94
N ILE A 9 7.30 10.01 10.97
CA ILE A 9 8.12 8.82 10.77
C ILE A 9 9.36 8.82 11.71
N ALA A 10 9.97 9.98 12.00
CA ALA A 10 11.15 10.06 12.89
C ALA A 10 10.85 9.83 14.38
N LYS A 11 9.58 9.64 14.77
CA LYS A 11 9.28 9.08 16.11
C LYS A 11 9.65 7.60 16.22
N HIS A 12 9.89 6.93 15.10
CA HIS A 12 10.34 5.54 15.02
C HIS A 12 11.82 5.51 14.63
N LYS A 13 12.59 4.67 15.32
CA LYS A 13 14.07 4.55 15.23
C LYS A 13 14.62 4.93 13.85
N GLU A 14 15.58 5.86 13.82
CA GLU A 14 16.11 6.59 12.64
C GLU A 14 16.27 5.75 11.37
N ASN A 15 16.62 4.46 11.47
CA ASN A 15 16.85 3.59 10.31
C ASN A 15 15.58 2.96 9.71
N ASN A 16 14.60 2.56 10.53
CA ASN A 16 13.35 1.96 10.02
C ASN A 16 12.46 3.04 9.38
N GLY A 17 12.60 4.28 9.83
CA GLY A 17 11.90 5.42 9.25
C GLY A 17 12.34 5.73 7.81
N LEU A 18 13.66 5.70 7.56
CA LEU A 18 14.21 5.99 6.23
C LEU A 18 13.78 4.99 5.16
N ILE A 19 13.82 3.69 5.49
CA ILE A 19 13.35 2.63 4.58
C ILE A 19 11.87 2.82 4.26
N MET A 20 11.04 3.09 5.27
CA MET A 20 9.61 3.32 5.08
C MET A 20 9.33 4.54 4.18
N GLU A 21 10.08 5.63 4.37
CA GLU A 21 9.93 6.83 3.55
C GLU A 21 10.27 6.56 2.08
N LEU A 22 11.29 5.74 1.83
CA LEU A 22 11.64 5.32 0.48
C LEU A 22 10.57 4.42 -0.14
N LYS A 23 10.09 3.40 0.59
CA LYS A 23 8.98 2.53 0.17
C LYS A 23 7.74 3.36 -0.17
N PHE A 24 7.39 4.31 0.68
CA PHE A 24 6.30 5.23 0.45
C PHE A 24 6.47 6.03 -0.84
N CYS A 25 7.66 6.60 -1.09
CA CYS A 25 7.93 7.38 -2.31
C CYS A 25 7.79 6.53 -3.58
N ILE A 26 8.36 5.32 -3.59
CA ILE A 26 8.29 4.40 -4.73
C ILE A 26 6.82 4.05 -5.00
N LEU A 27 6.12 3.54 -3.98
CA LEU A 27 4.74 3.09 -4.12
C LEU A 27 3.77 4.24 -4.44
N ARG A 28 4.05 5.46 -3.98
CA ARG A 28 3.26 6.63 -4.34
C ARG A 28 3.33 6.91 -5.84
N GLU A 29 4.52 6.93 -6.41
CA GLU A 29 4.68 7.21 -7.84
C GLU A 29 4.12 6.08 -8.71
N ILE A 30 4.30 4.82 -8.28
CA ILE A 30 3.70 3.66 -8.94
C ILE A 30 2.18 3.71 -8.85
N GLY A 31 1.63 3.93 -7.65
CA GLY A 31 0.19 4.05 -7.43
C GLY A 31 -0.43 5.18 -8.26
N ARG A 32 0.26 6.32 -8.41
CA ARG A 32 -0.17 7.41 -9.31
C ARG A 32 -0.23 6.99 -10.77
N ASN A 33 0.76 6.23 -11.24
CA ASN A 33 0.79 5.75 -12.62
C ASN A 33 -0.28 4.70 -12.88
N ILE A 34 -0.45 3.74 -11.97
CA ILE A 34 -1.51 2.74 -12.02
C ILE A 34 -2.87 3.44 -12.03
N CYS A 35 -3.10 4.37 -11.10
CA CYS A 35 -4.35 5.11 -10.99
C CYS A 35 -4.75 5.77 -12.31
N LYS A 36 -3.80 6.32 -13.06
CA LYS A 36 -4.04 6.87 -14.40
C LYS A 36 -4.31 5.78 -15.44
N ALA A 37 -3.54 4.69 -15.42
CA ALA A 37 -3.64 3.60 -16.40
C ALA A 37 -5.01 2.89 -16.35
N ILE A 38 -5.51 2.61 -15.15
CA ILE A 38 -6.80 1.92 -14.94
C ILE A 38 -8.00 2.88 -14.82
N ASN A 39 -7.76 4.17 -15.10
CA ASN A 39 -8.75 5.24 -14.96
C ASN A 39 -9.44 5.28 -13.57
N ALA A 40 -8.67 5.03 -12.51
CA ALA A 40 -9.15 5.19 -11.14
C ALA A 40 -9.16 6.67 -10.76
N ARG A 41 -10.14 7.07 -9.95
CA ARG A 41 -10.29 8.47 -9.50
C ARG A 41 -9.36 8.80 -8.34
N ARG A 42 -9.15 7.83 -7.45
CA ARG A 42 -8.29 7.95 -6.27
C ARG A 42 -7.63 6.63 -5.98
N PHE A 43 -6.51 6.71 -5.28
CA PHE A 43 -5.88 5.56 -4.64
C PHE A 43 -5.44 5.90 -3.23
N LYS A 44 -5.40 4.89 -2.37
CA LYS A 44 -4.86 4.93 -1.02
C LYS A 44 -3.82 3.84 -0.85
N MET A 45 -2.90 4.07 0.08
CA MET A 45 -1.84 3.13 0.41
C MET A 45 -1.95 2.75 1.88
N TYR A 46 -1.74 1.47 2.17
CA TYR A 46 -1.70 0.92 3.52
C TYR A 46 -0.37 0.20 3.67
N LEU A 47 0.49 0.62 4.59
CA LEU A 47 1.79 -0.02 4.84
C LEU A 47 1.85 -0.58 6.25
N ALA A 48 2.44 -1.77 6.40
CA ALA A 48 2.64 -2.41 7.70
C ALA A 48 3.44 -1.50 8.63
N HIS A 49 2.98 -1.39 9.87
CA HIS A 49 3.69 -0.62 10.88
C HIS A 49 4.97 -1.38 11.28
N PRO A 50 6.15 -0.73 11.28
CA PRO A 50 7.45 -1.39 11.41
C PRO A 50 7.64 -2.03 12.78
N ASP A 51 7.11 -1.39 13.82
CA ASP A 51 7.25 -1.86 15.20
C ASP A 51 6.01 -2.62 15.72
N LYS A 52 4.89 -2.61 14.99
CA LYS A 52 3.60 -3.13 15.46
C LYS A 52 3.01 -4.02 14.39
N LYS A 53 3.10 -5.33 14.60
CA LYS A 53 2.70 -6.35 13.62
C LYS A 53 1.22 -6.29 13.23
N ASP A 54 0.40 -5.64 14.05
CA ASP A 54 -1.06 -5.62 13.93
C ASP A 54 -1.59 -4.24 13.53
N GLU A 55 -0.72 -3.32 13.08
CA GLU A 55 -1.13 -1.97 12.65
C GLU A 55 -0.70 -1.69 11.20
N LEU A 56 -1.58 -1.00 10.45
CA LEU A 56 -1.35 -0.47 9.11
C LEU A 56 -1.42 1.05 9.14
N LEU A 57 -0.43 1.68 8.52
CA LEU A 57 -0.38 3.11 8.29
C LEU A 57 -1.10 3.41 6.96
N GLU A 58 -2.22 4.14 7.03
CA GLU A 58 -2.93 4.68 5.88
C GLU A 58 -2.27 5.98 5.42
N PHE A 59 -1.99 6.02 4.12
CA PHE A 59 -1.57 7.22 3.41
C PHE A 59 -2.58 7.52 2.29
N ASP A 60 -2.98 8.78 2.19
CA ASP A 60 -3.78 9.31 1.08
C ASP A 60 -2.90 10.26 0.24
N PRO A 61 -2.22 9.77 -0.80
CA PRO A 61 -1.27 10.58 -1.55
C PRO A 61 -1.93 11.62 -2.47
N MET A 62 -3.26 11.62 -2.52
CA MET A 62 -4.09 12.46 -3.39
C MET A 62 -4.92 13.48 -2.57
N SER A 63 -4.74 13.55 -1.24
CA SER A 63 -5.39 14.55 -0.40
C SER A 63 -4.81 15.95 -0.67
N SER A 64 -5.68 16.94 -0.84
CA SER A 64 -5.30 18.34 -1.08
C SER A 64 -4.88 19.11 0.18
N THR A 65 -5.01 18.50 1.36
CA THR A 65 -4.48 19.05 2.61
C THR A 65 -2.97 18.82 2.65
N ASP A 66 -2.19 19.89 2.81
CA ASP A 66 -0.72 19.87 2.93
C ASP A 66 -0.19 19.01 4.09
N GLU A 67 -1.09 18.58 4.98
CA GLU A 67 -0.87 17.51 5.94
C GLU A 67 -1.29 16.18 5.32
N GLN A 68 -0.32 15.40 4.83
CA GLN A 68 -0.48 13.96 4.66
C GLN A 68 -0.67 13.37 6.06
N SER A 69 -1.90 13.42 6.58
CA SER A 69 -2.23 12.85 7.88
C SER A 69 -2.09 11.33 7.76
N VAL A 70 -0.98 10.78 8.25
CA VAL A 70 -0.81 9.34 8.39
C VAL A 70 -1.81 8.87 9.44
N LYS A 71 -2.83 8.13 9.03
CA LYS A 71 -3.79 7.54 9.96
C LYS A 71 -3.33 6.14 10.29
N CYS A 72 -3.27 5.80 11.57
CA CYS A 72 -2.97 4.43 11.98
C CYS A 72 -4.27 3.64 12.11
N HIS A 73 -4.33 2.49 11.46
CA HIS A 73 -5.44 1.55 11.52
C HIS A 73 -4.94 0.24 12.14
N ASN A 74 -5.76 -0.34 13.02
CA ASN A 74 -5.50 -1.71 13.47
C ASN A 74 -5.89 -2.68 12.34
N ILE A 75 -5.05 -3.67 12.06
CA ILE A 75 -5.28 -4.70 11.03
C ILE A 75 -6.52 -5.51 11.39
N PHE A 76 -6.75 -5.76 12.68
CA PHE A 76 -7.89 -6.53 13.19
C PHE A 76 -9.20 -5.74 13.26
N ASN A 77 -9.51 -4.99 12.21
CA ASN A 77 -10.73 -4.20 12.10
C ASN A 77 -11.68 -4.77 11.02
N GLY A 78 -11.75 -6.11 10.90
CA GLY A 78 -12.72 -6.86 10.11
C GLY A 78 -12.53 -6.85 8.59
N VAL A 79 -12.11 -5.73 7.98
CA VAL A 79 -11.84 -5.63 6.52
C VAL A 79 -10.61 -6.42 6.14
N PHE A 80 -9.53 -6.17 6.89
CA PHE A 80 -8.26 -6.80 6.62
C PHE A 80 -8.29 -8.25 7.09
N ASP A 81 -9.01 -8.61 8.16
CA ASP A 81 -9.14 -10.02 8.57
C ASP A 81 -9.68 -10.90 7.45
N ALA A 82 -10.81 -10.51 6.84
CA ALA A 82 -11.38 -11.24 5.70
C ALA A 82 -10.47 -11.22 4.46
N PHE A 83 -9.74 -10.11 4.25
CA PHE A 83 -8.78 -10.01 3.15
C PHE A 83 -7.55 -10.89 3.40
N PHE A 84 -7.01 -10.93 4.62
CA PHE A 84 -5.81 -11.65 5.03
C PHE A 84 -6.04 -13.16 5.08
N ASP A 85 -7.20 -13.62 5.58
CA ASP A 85 -7.55 -15.05 5.63
C ASP A 85 -7.70 -15.65 4.23
N GLU A 86 -8.28 -14.90 3.28
CA GLU A 86 -8.43 -15.32 1.88
C GLU A 86 -7.13 -15.12 1.06
N TYR A 87 -6.25 -14.22 1.49
CA TYR A 87 -4.95 -13.98 0.86
C TYR A 87 -3.96 -15.15 1.04
N LEU A 88 -4.09 -15.91 2.12
CA LEU A 88 -3.36 -17.17 2.33
C LEU A 88 -3.64 -18.21 1.22
N ASP A 89 -4.71 -18.04 0.43
CA ASP A 89 -5.10 -18.91 -0.68
C ASP A 89 -4.57 -18.46 -2.07
N ASN A 90 -3.49 -17.65 -2.13
CA ASN A 90 -2.72 -17.27 -3.34
C ASN A 90 -3.30 -16.18 -4.27
N THR A 91 -4.23 -15.33 -3.82
CA THR A 91 -4.76 -14.25 -4.69
C THR A 91 -4.17 -12.90 -4.28
N THR A 92 -3.43 -12.24 -5.18
CA THR A 92 -2.73 -10.96 -4.92
C THR A 92 -3.66 -9.73 -4.99
N SER A 93 -4.79 -9.87 -5.68
CA SER A 93 -5.74 -8.81 -5.97
C SER A 93 -7.18 -9.23 -5.68
N LYS A 94 -8.02 -8.24 -5.37
CA LYS A 94 -9.46 -8.43 -5.26
C LYS A 94 -10.22 -7.21 -5.72
N MET A 95 -11.29 -7.46 -6.47
CA MET A 95 -12.17 -6.44 -7.02
C MET A 95 -13.53 -6.50 -6.35
N PHE A 96 -13.99 -5.36 -5.87
CA PHE A 96 -15.28 -5.18 -5.24
C PHE A 96 -16.13 -4.23 -6.09
N ASN A 97 -17.13 -4.77 -6.76
CA ASN A 97 -18.03 -4.02 -7.63
C ASN A 97 -19.35 -3.72 -6.93
N GLY A 98 -19.28 -2.90 -5.86
CA GLY A 98 -20.36 -2.26 -5.08
C GLY A 98 -21.58 -3.06 -4.60
N ASN A 99 -22.21 -3.91 -5.42
CA ASN A 99 -23.42 -4.67 -5.07
C ASN A 99 -23.16 -6.18 -4.86
N SER A 100 -22.04 -6.74 -5.32
CA SER A 100 -21.76 -8.18 -5.19
C SER A 100 -21.14 -8.59 -3.85
N ASP A 101 -20.46 -7.66 -3.17
CA ASP A 101 -19.72 -7.94 -1.93
C ASP A 101 -20.13 -7.00 -0.80
N ILE A 102 -21.28 -7.33 -0.21
CA ILE A 102 -21.89 -6.66 0.94
C ILE A 102 -20.94 -6.61 2.16
N SER A 103 -19.94 -7.50 2.20
CA SER A 103 -18.90 -7.57 3.21
C SER A 103 -17.94 -6.37 3.17
N TYR A 104 -17.55 -5.87 2.00
CA TYR A 104 -16.58 -4.76 1.90
C TYR A 104 -17.22 -3.40 2.20
N GLY A 105 -18.41 -3.15 1.64
CA GLY A 105 -19.12 -1.87 1.78
C GLY A 105 -19.56 -1.54 3.21
N LYS A 106 -19.90 -2.56 4.01
CA LYS A 106 -20.34 -2.39 5.40
C LYS A 106 -19.23 -1.99 6.37
N ILE A 107 -17.98 -2.37 6.10
CA ILE A 107 -16.93 -2.29 7.12
C ILE A 107 -16.07 -1.02 6.95
N ARG A 108 -16.02 -0.41 5.75
CA ARG A 108 -15.20 0.79 5.49
C ARG A 108 -15.95 2.09 5.23
N GLY A 109 -17.28 2.07 5.23
CA GLY A 109 -18.10 3.28 4.97
C GLY A 109 -17.88 3.85 3.57
N THR A 110 -17.45 3.03 2.61
CA THR A 110 -17.48 3.38 1.19
C THR A 110 -18.93 3.66 0.81
N LYS A 111 -19.17 4.75 0.09
CA LYS A 111 -20.49 4.97 -0.50
C LYS A 111 -20.83 3.74 -1.34
N GLU A 112 -22.07 3.25 -1.25
CA GLU A 112 -22.53 2.01 -1.90
C GLU A 112 -22.34 2.03 -3.43
N ASP A 113 -21.95 3.16 -4.00
CA ASP A 113 -21.79 3.40 -5.44
C ASP A 113 -20.34 3.44 -5.96
N ASP A 114 -19.33 3.04 -5.17
CA ASP A 114 -17.95 2.97 -5.66
C ASP A 114 -17.55 1.53 -6.06
N SER A 115 -16.79 1.39 -7.15
CA SER A 115 -16.02 0.20 -7.49
C SER A 115 -14.62 0.33 -6.88
N VAL A 116 -14.14 -0.75 -6.26
CA VAL A 116 -12.87 -0.79 -5.53
C VAL A 116 -12.02 -1.94 -6.06
N LEU A 117 -10.73 -1.69 -6.29
CA LEU A 117 -9.74 -2.71 -6.59
C LEU A 117 -8.66 -2.62 -5.52
N ILE A 118 -8.36 -3.73 -4.87
CA ILE A 118 -7.31 -3.80 -3.86
C ILE A 118 -6.27 -4.78 -4.35
N HIS A 119 -5.00 -4.38 -4.25
CA HIS A 119 -3.88 -5.25 -4.52
C HIS A 119 -2.92 -5.17 -3.34
N SER A 120 -2.43 -6.31 -2.87
CA SER A 120 -1.42 -6.38 -1.82
C SER A 120 -0.04 -5.92 -2.31
N ILE A 121 0.88 -5.72 -1.38
CA ILE A 121 2.29 -5.51 -1.67
C ILE A 121 3.02 -6.59 -0.92
N LEU A 122 3.69 -7.48 -1.64
CA LEU A 122 4.42 -8.58 -1.04
C LEU A 122 5.82 -8.13 -0.62
N CYS A 123 6.28 -8.71 0.48
CA CYS A 123 7.67 -8.65 0.88
C CYS A 123 8.53 -9.43 -0.12
N SER A 124 9.81 -9.15 -0.08
CA SER A 124 10.87 -9.82 -0.85
C SER A 124 10.85 -11.35 -0.78
N ASP A 125 10.29 -11.91 0.30
CA ASP A 125 10.18 -13.35 0.52
C ASP A 125 8.91 -13.98 -0.07
N TYR A 126 8.06 -13.16 -0.71
CA TYR A 126 6.75 -13.51 -1.28
C TYR A 126 5.79 -14.20 -0.29
N LYS A 127 6.08 -14.13 1.01
CA LYS A 127 5.33 -14.83 2.07
C LYS A 127 4.68 -13.85 3.03
N ASN A 128 5.29 -12.69 3.23
CA ASN A 128 4.77 -11.68 4.13
C ASN A 128 4.18 -10.51 3.33
N ILE A 129 3.08 -9.94 3.81
CA ILE A 129 2.46 -8.76 3.22
C ILE A 129 3.10 -7.51 3.85
N GLU A 130 3.63 -6.61 3.03
CA GLU A 130 4.14 -5.31 3.47
C GLU A 130 3.06 -4.21 3.45
N GLY A 131 1.97 -4.43 2.72
CA GLY A 131 0.92 -3.44 2.59
C GLY A 131 -0.12 -3.76 1.52
N PHE A 132 -0.94 -2.76 1.19
CA PHE A 132 -1.96 -2.82 0.14
C PHE A 132 -2.10 -1.47 -0.56
N LEU A 133 -2.45 -1.53 -1.84
CA LEU A 133 -2.97 -0.41 -2.63
C LEU A 133 -4.47 -0.59 -2.81
N GLU A 134 -5.23 0.45 -2.51
CA GLU A 134 -6.67 0.50 -2.77
C GLU A 134 -6.93 1.54 -3.85
N PHE A 135 -7.52 1.13 -4.97
CA PHE A 135 -7.97 1.99 -6.05
C PHE A 135 -9.48 2.12 -6.02
N LYS A 136 -9.99 3.33 -6.23
CA LYS A 136 -11.42 3.62 -6.22
C LYS A 136 -11.83 4.34 -7.49
N LYS A 137 -12.92 3.87 -8.09
CA LYS A 137 -13.62 4.59 -9.16
C LYS A 137 -15.13 4.62 -8.91
N PRO A 138 -15.81 5.76 -9.14
CA PRO A 138 -17.26 5.83 -9.09
C PRO A 138 -17.90 4.82 -10.06
N LYS A 139 -19.00 4.15 -9.68
CA LYS A 139 -19.73 3.23 -10.59
C LYS A 139 -20.17 3.89 -11.89
N ILE A 140 -20.45 5.20 -11.89
CA ILE A 140 -20.81 5.94 -13.11
C ILE A 140 -19.69 5.92 -14.15
N ASP A 141 -18.42 5.76 -13.71
CA ASP A 141 -17.25 5.66 -14.58
C ASP A 141 -16.96 4.19 -14.97
N GLY A 142 -17.82 3.25 -14.56
CA GLY A 142 -17.70 1.81 -14.81
C GLY A 142 -17.14 1.00 -13.62
N SER A 143 -17.09 -0.32 -13.78
CA SER A 143 -16.50 -1.27 -12.81
C SER A 143 -15.10 -1.70 -13.26
N PHE A 144 -14.24 -2.13 -12.33
CA PHE A 144 -12.92 -2.64 -12.71
C PHE A 144 -13.09 -3.92 -13.54
N SER A 145 -12.20 -4.13 -14.49
CA SER A 145 -12.12 -5.32 -15.34
C SER A 145 -10.86 -6.13 -15.04
N ASP A 146 -10.83 -7.40 -15.48
CA ASP A 146 -9.65 -8.27 -15.35
C ASP A 146 -8.41 -7.67 -16.04
N MET A 147 -8.61 -6.82 -17.07
CA MET A 147 -7.50 -6.07 -17.70
C MET A 147 -6.95 -4.98 -16.78
N ASP A 148 -7.81 -4.33 -15.98
CA ASP A 148 -7.36 -3.34 -14.99
C ASP A 148 -6.51 -4.04 -13.91
N GLU A 149 -6.96 -5.21 -13.44
CA GLU A 149 -6.22 -6.06 -12.50
C GLU A 149 -4.86 -6.47 -13.08
N ALA A 150 -4.82 -7.02 -14.29
CA ALA A 150 -3.57 -7.40 -14.96
C ALA A 150 -2.61 -6.21 -15.16
N LEU A 151 -3.15 -5.00 -15.38
CA LEU A 151 -2.34 -3.78 -15.42
C LEU A 151 -1.75 -3.46 -14.05
N VAL A 152 -2.55 -3.53 -12.97
CA VAL A 152 -2.06 -3.32 -11.60
C VAL A 152 -0.92 -4.29 -11.29
N ASP A 153 -1.12 -5.58 -11.54
CA ASP A 153 -0.10 -6.63 -11.33
C ASP A 153 1.18 -6.30 -12.08
N SER A 154 1.07 -5.95 -13.37
CA SER A 154 2.24 -5.68 -14.22
C SER A 154 3.10 -4.51 -13.71
N TYR A 155 2.47 -3.47 -13.15
CA TYR A 155 3.20 -2.33 -12.57
C TYR A 155 3.80 -2.69 -11.21
N LEU A 156 3.09 -3.49 -10.41
CA LEU A 156 3.52 -3.84 -9.06
C LEU A 156 4.67 -4.84 -9.04
N VAL A 157 4.77 -5.75 -10.01
CA VAL A 157 5.98 -6.58 -10.18
C VAL A 157 7.25 -5.72 -10.22
N TRP A 158 7.23 -4.60 -10.96
CA TRP A 158 8.37 -3.67 -11.01
C TRP A 158 8.53 -2.85 -9.73
N GLY A 159 7.42 -2.54 -9.05
CA GLY A 159 7.44 -1.85 -7.77
C GLY A 159 8.03 -2.66 -6.64
N GLU A 160 7.59 -3.91 -6.51
CA GLU A 160 8.11 -4.88 -5.54
C GLU A 160 9.60 -5.13 -5.76
N LEU A 161 10.02 -5.27 -7.03
CA LEU A 161 11.45 -5.40 -7.35
C LEU A 161 12.25 -4.16 -6.96
N SER A 162 11.69 -2.97 -7.18
CA SER A 162 12.34 -1.70 -6.79
C SER A 162 12.46 -1.57 -5.27
N ILE A 163 11.43 -1.95 -4.53
CA ILE A 163 11.44 -2.00 -3.07
C ILE A 163 12.49 -3.00 -2.57
N HIS A 164 12.50 -4.20 -3.15
CA HIS A 164 13.47 -5.24 -2.81
C HIS A 164 14.92 -4.78 -2.98
N TYR A 165 15.26 -4.19 -4.13
CA TYR A 165 16.60 -3.65 -4.34
C TYR A 165 16.93 -2.48 -3.42
N SER A 166 15.94 -1.66 -3.09
CA SER A 166 16.14 -0.56 -2.14
C SER A 166 16.50 -1.07 -0.74
N ASP A 167 15.83 -2.13 -0.27
CA ASP A 167 16.12 -2.79 1.00
C ASP A 167 17.52 -3.45 0.97
N MET A 168 17.89 -4.07 -0.15
CA MET A 168 19.21 -4.69 -0.32
C MET A 168 20.33 -3.64 -0.28
N CYS A 169 20.21 -2.53 -1.03
CA CYS A 169 21.19 -1.47 -1.06
C CYS A 169 21.38 -0.83 0.32
N PHE A 170 20.28 -0.54 1.03
CA PHE A 170 20.34 0.00 2.38
C PHE A 170 21.09 -0.94 3.35
N ASN A 171 20.83 -2.25 3.25
CA ASN A 171 21.52 -3.24 4.08
C ASN A 171 23.01 -3.37 3.74
N LEU A 172 23.38 -3.31 2.46
CA LEU A 172 24.77 -3.36 2.00
C LEU A 172 25.56 -2.14 2.44
N GLU A 173 24.98 -0.94 2.34
CA GLU A 173 25.60 0.30 2.80
C GLU A 173 25.90 0.21 4.31
N ARG A 174 24.94 -0.26 5.10
CA ARG A 174 25.14 -0.48 6.53
C ARG A 174 26.26 -1.50 6.83
N GLN A 175 26.34 -2.58 6.05
CA GLN A 175 27.42 -3.56 6.21
C GLN A 175 28.79 -2.95 5.86
N ASN A 176 28.85 -2.09 4.84
CA ASN A 176 30.07 -1.40 4.47
C ASN A 176 30.53 -0.42 5.56
N ASP A 177 29.61 0.34 6.16
CA ASP A 177 29.90 1.23 7.28
C ASP A 177 30.44 0.47 8.50
N LEU A 178 29.81 -0.67 8.83
CA LEU A 178 30.28 -1.57 9.88
C LEU A 178 31.68 -2.12 9.58
N SER A 179 31.93 -2.51 8.34
CA SER A 179 33.23 -3.02 7.91
C SER A 179 34.31 -1.95 7.92
N HIS A 180 33.98 -0.68 7.68
CA HIS A 180 34.91 0.44 7.76
C HIS A 180 35.18 0.89 9.20
N PHE A 181 34.23 0.64 10.12
CA PHE A 181 34.37 0.94 11.53
C PHE A 181 35.27 -0.07 12.28
N LEU A 182 35.19 -1.35 11.90
CA LEU A 182 36.00 -2.46 12.46
C LEU A 182 37.45 -2.45 11.93
#